data_AF-A0A9W7D6W7-F1
#
_entry.id   AF-A0A9W7D6W7-F1
#
_cell.length_a   1.000
_cell.length_b   1.000
_cell.length_c   1.000
_cell.angle_alpha   90.00
_cell.angle_beta   90.00
_cell.angle_gamma   90.00
#
_symmetry.space_group_name_H-M   'P 1'
#
loop_
_entity.id
_entity.type
_entity.pdbx_description
1 polymer ?
#
loop_
_entity_poly.entity_id
_entity_poly.type
_entity_poly.pdbx_seq_one_letter_code
_entity_poly.pdbx_strand_id
1 'polypeptide(L)'
;MNDQQKQQLRDDLQFAIMKAEQLTVLDLNSPAGAKKNPMDIKSLIDVFAVFGFSAEDIIDKHDQCTIFKKIRAELDDLLRDLAMHTKKYDKAIILRDRLRLIKREFVEMKGTYETRRQEKEGQQFSWGIVLAKQRSDVLCAARTDACESDILHHQEELKKTHEVERAQLETYLTKLQEPHVKFSKLLLELKNTEKSLARLKLFEDAKNVFVRADSMERDQRALNTAKFERFKEKKRALLFEKQQQELAEAEEKLTEKRYVVMRANDNHRKT
;
A
#
# COMPACT_ATOMS: atom_id res chain seq x y z
N MET A 1 -36.87 -45.39 8.28
CA MET A 1 -35.80 -45.10 7.30
C MET A 1 -36.17 -43.81 6.60
N ASN A 2 -35.56 -42.70 7.03
CA ASN A 2 -35.87 -41.36 6.49
C ASN A 2 -35.47 -41.29 5.01
N ASP A 3 -36.27 -40.60 4.19
CA ASP A 3 -36.03 -40.53 2.76
C ASP A 3 -34.69 -39.83 2.41
N GLN A 4 -34.18 -38.97 3.29
CA GLN A 4 -32.81 -38.43 3.20
C GLN A 4 -31.74 -39.52 3.33
N GLN A 5 -31.90 -40.50 4.22
CA GLN A 5 -30.94 -41.60 4.36
C GLN A 5 -30.96 -42.53 3.14
N LYS A 6 -32.12 -42.72 2.50
CA LYS A 6 -32.21 -43.50 1.25
C LYS A 6 -31.58 -42.78 0.07
N GLN A 7 -31.70 -41.45 0.02
CA GLN A 7 -31.09 -40.63 -1.02
C GLN A 7 -29.56 -40.64 -0.90
N GLN A 8 -29.05 -40.45 0.32
CA GLN A 8 -27.62 -40.48 0.60
C GLN A 8 -27.00 -41.85 0.30
N LEU A 9 -27.72 -42.94 0.61
CA LEU A 9 -27.28 -44.30 0.28
C LEU A 9 -27.30 -44.58 -1.22
N ARG A 10 -28.19 -43.95 -2.00
CA ARG A 10 -28.20 -44.01 -3.47
C ARG A 10 -27.06 -43.22 -4.08
N ASP A 11 -26.78 -42.02 -3.55
CA ASP A 11 -25.69 -41.17 -4.01
C ASP A 11 -24.33 -41.83 -3.69
N ASP A 12 -24.20 -42.44 -2.50
CA ASP A 12 -23.01 -43.21 -2.11
C ASP A 12 -22.85 -44.49 -2.95
N LEU A 13 -23.95 -45.17 -3.30
CA LEU A 13 -23.93 -46.30 -4.23
C LEU A 13 -23.58 -45.86 -5.65
N GLN A 14 -24.12 -44.73 -6.14
CA GLN A 14 -23.76 -44.19 -7.45
C GLN A 14 -22.30 -43.74 -7.47
N PHE A 15 -21.79 -43.15 -6.38
CA PHE A 15 -20.40 -42.79 -6.26
C PHE A 15 -19.51 -44.03 -6.20
N ALA A 16 -19.90 -45.07 -5.45
CA ALA A 16 -19.19 -46.34 -5.38
C ALA A 16 -19.21 -47.11 -6.71
N ILE A 17 -20.34 -47.09 -7.44
CA ILE A 17 -20.48 -47.67 -8.78
C ILE A 17 -19.64 -46.88 -9.78
N MET A 18 -19.70 -45.55 -9.78
CA MET A 18 -18.88 -44.71 -10.65
C MET A 18 -17.37 -44.89 -10.37
N LYS A 19 -16.99 -45.04 -9.10
CA LYS A 19 -15.60 -45.32 -8.70
C LYS A 19 -15.18 -46.75 -9.04
N ALA A 20 -16.10 -47.71 -8.97
CA ALA A 20 -15.88 -49.09 -9.41
C ALA A 20 -15.74 -49.15 -10.94
N GLU A 21 -16.60 -48.47 -11.70
CA GLU A 21 -16.57 -48.35 -13.16
C GLU A 21 -15.30 -47.63 -13.65
N GLN A 22 -14.81 -46.63 -12.91
CA GLN A 22 -13.52 -45.97 -13.18
C GLN A 22 -12.31 -46.87 -12.79
N LEU A 23 -12.47 -47.82 -11.86
CA LEU A 23 -11.43 -48.78 -11.47
C LEU A 23 -11.43 -50.06 -12.33
N THR A 24 -12.57 -50.41 -12.95
CA THR A 24 -12.77 -51.51 -13.91
C THR A 24 -12.64 -51.05 -15.36
N VAL A 25 -11.64 -50.22 -15.67
CA VAL A 25 -11.14 -50.08 -17.05
C VAL A 25 -10.24 -51.27 -17.36
N LEU A 26 -10.88 -52.43 -17.49
CA LEU A 26 -10.53 -53.66 -18.22
C LEU A 26 -11.60 -54.70 -17.87
N ASP A 27 -12.87 -54.37 -18.07
CA ASP A 27 -13.94 -55.38 -18.07
C ASP A 27 -14.13 -55.91 -19.49
N LEU A 28 -14.33 -57.22 -19.60
CA LEU A 28 -14.24 -58.03 -20.82
C LEU A 28 -15.33 -57.73 -21.89
N ASN A 29 -16.18 -56.72 -21.69
CA ASN A 29 -17.43 -56.52 -22.44
C ASN A 29 -17.67 -55.07 -22.94
N SER A 30 -16.65 -54.39 -23.50
CA SER A 30 -16.87 -53.18 -24.32
C SER A 30 -16.36 -53.38 -25.76
N PRO A 31 -17.13 -53.01 -26.80
CA PRO A 31 -16.84 -53.35 -28.18
C PRO A 31 -15.84 -52.39 -28.85
N ALA A 32 -15.07 -52.95 -29.77
CA ALA A 32 -14.30 -52.31 -30.84
C ALA A 32 -13.12 -51.39 -30.43
N GLY A 33 -11.94 -52.01 -30.21
CA GLY A 33 -10.69 -51.25 -30.13
C GLY A 33 -9.41 -52.00 -29.76
N ALA A 34 -9.25 -53.25 -30.22
CA ALA A 34 -8.04 -54.07 -30.10
C ALA A 34 -7.67 -54.57 -28.68
N LYS A 35 -7.93 -55.86 -28.43
CA LYS A 35 -7.05 -56.70 -27.59
C LYS A 35 -5.67 -56.74 -28.27
N LYS A 36 -4.87 -55.69 -28.12
CA LYS A 36 -3.46 -55.73 -28.54
C LYS A 36 -2.80 -56.79 -27.67
N ASN A 37 -2.06 -57.71 -28.29
CA ASN A 37 -1.29 -58.65 -27.49
C ASN A 37 -0.37 -57.80 -26.60
N PRO A 38 -0.14 -58.14 -25.33
CA PRO A 38 0.87 -57.49 -24.49
C PRO A 38 2.28 -57.44 -25.16
N MET A 39 2.52 -58.31 -26.15
CA MET A 39 3.70 -58.29 -27.02
C MET A 39 3.69 -57.18 -28.10
N ASP A 40 2.59 -56.46 -28.29
CA ASP A 40 2.46 -55.36 -29.26
C ASP A 40 2.82 -54.00 -28.63
N ILE A 41 2.95 -53.94 -27.30
CA ILE A 41 3.40 -52.75 -26.57
C ILE A 41 4.92 -52.62 -26.75
N LYS A 42 5.35 -51.56 -27.44
CA LYS A 42 6.78 -51.31 -27.73
C LYS A 42 7.34 -50.13 -26.95
N SER A 43 6.49 -49.17 -26.61
CA SER A 43 6.85 -47.91 -25.95
C SER A 43 5.79 -47.49 -24.93
N LEU A 44 6.13 -46.51 -24.09
CA LEU A 44 5.21 -45.88 -23.14
C LEU A 44 4.03 -45.19 -23.83
N ILE A 45 4.20 -44.69 -25.05
CA ILE A 45 3.09 -44.13 -25.83
C ILE A 45 2.06 -45.20 -26.15
N ASP A 46 2.51 -46.42 -26.50
CA ASP A 46 1.61 -47.56 -26.73
C ASP A 46 0.88 -47.96 -25.45
N VAL A 47 1.55 -47.88 -24.29
CA VAL A 47 0.96 -48.12 -22.95
C VAL A 47 -0.23 -47.18 -22.72
N PHE A 48 -0.05 -45.89 -22.95
CA PHE A 48 -1.12 -44.90 -22.76
C PHE A 48 -2.20 -44.98 -23.85
N ALA A 49 -1.84 -45.32 -25.08
CA ALA A 49 -2.78 -45.53 -26.18
C ALA A 49 -3.72 -46.72 -25.95
N VAL A 50 -3.28 -47.77 -25.24
CA VAL A 50 -4.16 -48.90 -24.82
C VAL A 50 -5.27 -48.41 -23.87
N PHE A 51 -5.01 -47.34 -23.11
CA PHE A 51 -5.97 -46.70 -22.21
C PHE A 51 -6.70 -45.52 -22.87
N GLY A 52 -6.55 -45.32 -24.18
CA GLY A 52 -7.27 -44.29 -24.94
C GLY A 52 -6.63 -42.90 -24.90
N PHE A 53 -5.43 -42.74 -24.35
CA PHE A 53 -4.73 -41.46 -24.32
C PHE A 53 -3.84 -41.27 -25.55
N SER A 54 -3.87 -40.06 -26.10
CA SER A 54 -2.94 -39.57 -27.11
C SER A 54 -1.59 -39.17 -26.49
N ALA A 55 -0.54 -39.10 -27.32
CA ALA A 55 0.78 -38.64 -26.89
C ALA A 55 0.78 -37.16 -26.42
N GLU A 56 -0.24 -36.39 -26.79
CA GLU A 56 -0.39 -34.97 -26.44
C GLU A 56 -1.25 -34.74 -25.19
N ASP A 57 -1.93 -35.78 -24.69
CA ASP A 57 -2.86 -35.63 -23.57
C ASP A 57 -2.11 -35.37 -22.26
N ILE A 58 -2.67 -34.47 -21.45
CA ILE A 58 -2.19 -34.21 -20.09
C ILE A 58 -2.90 -35.19 -19.15
N ILE A 59 -2.16 -36.19 -18.70
CA ILE A 59 -2.67 -37.25 -17.83
C ILE A 59 -2.40 -36.88 -16.37
N ASP A 60 -3.36 -37.11 -15.46
CA ASP A 60 -3.12 -36.88 -14.03
C ASP A 60 -2.06 -37.85 -13.47
N LYS A 61 -1.32 -37.40 -12.45
CA LYS A 61 -0.26 -38.18 -11.81
C LYS A 61 -0.79 -39.49 -11.24
N HIS A 62 -2.01 -39.50 -10.70
CA HIS A 62 -2.63 -40.72 -10.19
C HIS A 62 -2.82 -41.73 -11.31
N ASP A 63 -3.41 -41.30 -12.43
CA ASP A 63 -3.71 -42.14 -13.57
C ASP A 63 -2.44 -42.64 -14.26
N GLN A 64 -1.43 -41.78 -14.44
CA GLN A 64 -0.10 -42.17 -14.91
C GLN A 64 0.48 -43.33 -14.09
N CYS A 65 0.40 -43.25 -12.76
CA CYS A 65 0.92 -44.27 -11.87
C CYS A 65 0.09 -45.55 -11.89
N THR A 66 -1.23 -45.44 -11.96
CA THR A 66 -2.16 -46.57 -11.98
C THR A 66 -2.03 -47.36 -13.28
N ILE A 67 -2.03 -46.67 -14.43
CA ILE A 67 -1.86 -47.27 -15.76
C ILE A 67 -0.50 -47.99 -15.86
N PHE A 68 0.59 -47.32 -15.45
CA PHE A 68 1.92 -47.92 -15.47
C PHE A 68 2.03 -49.14 -14.55
N LYS A 69 1.42 -49.11 -13.36
CA LYS A 69 1.41 -50.26 -12.44
C LYS A 69 0.66 -51.45 -13.03
N LYS A 70 -0.50 -51.22 -13.64
CA LYS A 70 -1.33 -52.25 -14.28
C LYS A 70 -0.57 -52.92 -15.43
N ILE A 71 -0.09 -52.15 -16.41
CA ILE A 71 0.65 -52.70 -17.55
C ILE A 71 1.97 -53.36 -17.12
N ARG A 72 2.69 -52.78 -16.16
CA ARG A 72 3.91 -53.39 -15.66
C ARG A 72 3.65 -54.78 -15.06
N ALA A 73 2.59 -54.94 -14.26
CA ALA A 73 2.24 -56.22 -13.68
C ALA A 73 1.92 -57.26 -14.78
N GLU A 74 1.14 -56.87 -15.79
CA GLU A 74 0.79 -57.75 -16.92
C GLU A 74 2.01 -58.16 -17.75
N LEU A 75 2.93 -57.23 -18.03
CA LEU A 75 4.18 -57.53 -18.75
C LEU A 75 5.16 -58.36 -17.91
N ASP A 76 5.23 -58.13 -16.59
CA ASP A 76 6.06 -58.92 -15.66
C ASP A 76 5.51 -60.36 -15.53
N ASP A 77 4.18 -60.55 -15.51
CA ASP A 77 3.54 -61.87 -15.48
C ASP A 77 3.76 -62.65 -16.78
N LEU A 78 3.62 -61.99 -17.93
CA LEU A 78 3.89 -62.61 -19.22
C LEU A 78 5.37 -62.96 -19.40
N LEU A 79 6.27 -62.12 -18.88
CA LEU A 79 7.70 -62.42 -18.86
C LEU A 79 8.00 -63.68 -18.03
N ARG A 80 7.36 -63.83 -16.87
CA ARG A 80 7.47 -65.03 -16.02
C ARG A 80 6.97 -66.27 -16.75
N ASP A 81 5.84 -66.19 -17.42
CA ASP A 81 5.27 -67.30 -18.20
C ASP A 81 6.16 -67.72 -19.38
N LEU A 82 6.70 -66.74 -20.12
CA LEU A 82 7.64 -66.99 -21.21
C LEU A 82 8.96 -67.63 -20.75
N ALA A 83 9.45 -67.23 -19.57
CA ALA A 83 10.71 -67.70 -19.02
C ALA A 83 10.59 -69.07 -18.33
N MET A 84 9.54 -69.30 -17.54
CA MET A 84 9.43 -70.47 -16.65
C MET A 84 8.57 -71.60 -17.22
N HIS A 85 7.47 -71.28 -17.89
CA HIS A 85 6.49 -72.28 -18.33
C HIS A 85 6.67 -72.67 -19.79
N THR A 86 6.84 -71.70 -20.69
CA THR A 86 6.92 -71.97 -22.13
C THR A 86 8.35 -72.04 -22.69
N LYS A 87 9.36 -71.63 -21.90
CA LYS A 87 10.80 -71.65 -22.24
C LYS A 87 11.16 -70.95 -23.56
N LYS A 88 10.39 -69.94 -23.96
CA LYS A 88 10.63 -69.14 -25.17
C LYS A 88 11.56 -67.97 -24.89
N TYR A 89 12.83 -68.26 -24.65
CA TYR A 89 13.81 -67.30 -24.15
C TYR A 89 14.04 -66.09 -25.08
N ASP A 90 14.02 -66.26 -26.39
CA ASP A 90 14.19 -65.15 -27.34
C ASP A 90 13.09 -64.09 -27.19
N LYS A 91 11.84 -64.55 -27.01
CA LYS A 91 10.69 -63.67 -26.77
C LYS A 91 10.75 -63.02 -25.39
N ALA A 92 11.24 -63.74 -24.39
CA ALA A 92 11.44 -63.20 -23.05
C ALA A 92 12.52 -62.10 -23.01
N ILE A 93 13.62 -62.24 -23.77
CA ILE A 93 14.67 -61.23 -23.90
C ILE A 93 14.10 -59.93 -24.50
N ILE A 94 13.34 -60.05 -25.60
CA ILE A 94 12.70 -58.90 -26.26
C ILE A 94 11.74 -58.19 -25.30
N LEU A 95 10.92 -58.94 -24.56
CA LEU A 95 9.96 -58.38 -23.61
C LEU A 95 10.65 -57.70 -22.41
N ARG A 96 11.74 -58.30 -21.89
CA ARG A 96 12.56 -57.71 -20.82
C ARG A 96 13.11 -56.35 -21.24
N ASP A 97 13.67 -56.26 -22.44
CA ASP A 97 14.30 -55.03 -22.91
C ASP A 97 13.27 -53.93 -23.21
N ARG A 98 12.08 -54.30 -23.70
CA ARG A 98 10.93 -53.38 -23.81
C ARG A 98 10.44 -52.90 -22.46
N LEU A 99 10.32 -53.79 -21.47
CA LEU A 99 9.92 -53.40 -20.12
C LEU A 99 10.93 -52.43 -19.49
N ARG A 100 12.23 -52.61 -19.75
CA ARG A 100 13.28 -51.65 -19.35
C ARG A 100 13.13 -50.31 -20.07
N LEU A 101 12.80 -50.31 -21.35
CA LEU A 101 12.54 -49.10 -22.12
C LEU A 101 11.34 -48.33 -21.55
N ILE A 102 10.19 -48.99 -21.40
CA ILE A 102 8.95 -48.41 -20.84
C ILE A 102 9.20 -47.85 -19.42
N LYS A 103 9.99 -48.55 -18.60
CA LYS A 103 10.40 -48.05 -17.26
C LYS A 103 11.22 -46.75 -17.35
N ARG A 104 12.15 -46.64 -18.30
CA ARG A 104 12.96 -45.42 -18.50
C ARG A 104 12.11 -44.27 -19.00
N GLU A 105 11.32 -44.50 -20.05
CA GLU A 105 10.41 -43.51 -20.63
C GLU A 105 9.42 -42.98 -19.57
N PHE A 106 8.94 -43.83 -18.66
CA PHE A 106 8.03 -43.40 -17.60
C PHE A 106 8.71 -42.47 -16.58
N VAL A 107 9.99 -42.71 -16.27
CA VAL A 107 10.77 -41.82 -15.39
C VAL A 107 11.00 -40.48 -16.08
N GLU A 108 11.36 -40.49 -17.36
CA GLU A 108 11.54 -39.27 -18.17
C GLU A 108 10.25 -38.46 -18.26
N MET A 109 9.12 -39.11 -18.56
CA MET A 109 7.81 -38.48 -18.58
C MET A 109 7.48 -37.82 -17.23
N LYS A 110 7.69 -38.52 -16.11
CA LYS A 110 7.50 -37.93 -14.78
C LYS A 110 8.37 -36.69 -14.55
N GLY A 111 9.63 -36.73 -15.00
CA GLY A 111 10.52 -35.57 -14.97
C GLY A 111 9.93 -34.37 -15.72
N THR A 112 9.51 -34.58 -16.97
CA THR A 112 8.93 -33.50 -17.80
C THR A 112 7.65 -32.90 -17.22
N TYR A 113 6.75 -33.73 -16.66
CA TYR A 113 5.53 -33.25 -16.02
C TYR A 113 5.81 -32.45 -14.75
N GLU A 114 6.76 -32.90 -13.93
CA GLU A 114 7.16 -32.19 -12.72
C GLU A 114 7.82 -30.85 -13.06
N THR A 115 8.69 -30.79 -14.09
CA THR A 115 9.27 -29.53 -14.57
C THR A 115 8.19 -28.57 -15.05
N ARG A 116 7.25 -29.01 -15.91
CA ARG A 116 6.13 -28.17 -16.37
C ARG A 116 5.26 -27.68 -15.21
N ARG A 117 5.06 -28.51 -14.20
CA ARG A 117 4.31 -28.13 -13.00
C ARG A 117 5.04 -27.05 -12.22
N GLN A 118 6.33 -27.23 -11.95
CA GLN A 118 7.17 -26.26 -11.25
C GLN A 118 7.26 -24.93 -12.01
N GLU A 119 7.35 -24.95 -13.33
CA GLU A 119 7.31 -23.76 -14.17
C GLU A 119 5.98 -23.00 -14.02
N LYS A 120 4.84 -23.71 -14.09
CA LYS A 120 3.52 -23.10 -13.89
C LYS A 120 3.35 -22.53 -12.50
N GLU A 121 3.74 -23.27 -11.46
CA GLU A 121 3.72 -22.80 -10.07
C GLU A 121 4.63 -21.58 -9.88
N GLY A 122 5.81 -21.58 -10.49
CA GLY A 122 6.74 -20.45 -10.49
C GLY A 122 6.17 -19.21 -11.18
N GLN A 123 5.50 -19.37 -12.32
CA GLN A 123 4.79 -18.29 -13.00
C GLN A 123 3.66 -17.73 -12.13
N GLN A 124 2.81 -18.60 -11.55
CA GLN A 124 1.74 -18.18 -10.64
C GLN A 124 2.28 -17.43 -9.42
N PHE A 125 3.38 -17.91 -8.83
CA PHE A 125 4.02 -17.24 -7.72
C PHE A 125 4.57 -15.86 -8.11
N SER A 126 5.21 -15.76 -9.28
CA SER A 126 5.70 -14.48 -9.80
C SER A 126 4.57 -13.46 -10.02
N TRP A 127 3.43 -13.91 -10.56
CA TRP A 127 2.24 -13.08 -10.73
C TRP A 127 1.65 -12.67 -9.38
N GLY A 128 1.60 -13.59 -8.42
CA GLY A 128 1.17 -13.32 -7.05
C GLY A 128 2.03 -12.23 -6.39
N ILE A 129 3.36 -12.27 -6.57
CA ILE A 129 4.27 -11.24 -6.07
C ILE A 129 3.95 -9.87 -6.68
N VAL A 130 3.75 -9.80 -8.00
CA VAL A 130 3.43 -8.53 -8.68
C VAL A 130 2.12 -7.94 -8.17
N LEU A 131 1.08 -8.76 -8.05
CA LEU A 131 -0.23 -8.32 -7.56
C LEU A 131 -0.16 -7.86 -6.09
N ALA A 132 0.56 -8.59 -5.24
CA ALA A 132 0.78 -8.21 -3.85
C ALA A 132 1.52 -6.87 -3.73
N LYS A 133 2.56 -6.66 -4.55
CA LYS A 133 3.29 -5.38 -4.61
C LYS A 133 2.39 -4.22 -5.04
N GLN A 134 1.62 -4.38 -6.12
CA GLN A 134 0.68 -3.36 -6.59
C GLN A 134 -0.32 -2.96 -5.50
N ARG A 135 -0.88 -3.94 -4.78
CA ARG A 135 -1.80 -3.68 -3.68
C ARG A 135 -1.12 -2.95 -2.52
N SER A 136 0.11 -3.35 -2.16
CA SER A 136 0.91 -2.68 -1.12
C SER A 136 1.24 -1.23 -1.50
N ASP A 137 1.62 -0.98 -2.76
CA ASP A 137 1.93 0.37 -3.24
C ASP A 137 0.71 1.29 -3.21
N VAL A 138 -0.47 0.79 -3.58
CA VAL A 138 -1.73 1.56 -3.47
C VAL A 138 -2.04 1.92 -2.02
N LEU A 139 -1.83 0.99 -1.08
CA LEU A 139 -2.04 1.28 0.35
C LEU A 139 -1.02 2.29 0.89
N CYS A 140 0.26 2.18 0.50
CA CYS A 140 1.29 3.15 0.84
C CYS A 140 0.98 4.55 0.28
N ALA A 141 0.52 4.62 -0.97
CA ALA A 141 0.11 5.87 -1.60
C ALA A 141 -1.07 6.50 -0.85
N ALA A 142 -2.13 5.74 -0.59
CA ALA A 142 -3.30 6.23 0.13
C ALA A 142 -2.96 6.76 1.55
N ARG A 143 -2.03 6.11 2.27
CA ARG A 143 -1.53 6.60 3.57
C ARG A 143 -0.77 7.92 3.43
N THR A 144 0.01 8.06 2.37
CA THR A 144 0.79 9.27 2.09
C THR A 144 -0.15 10.42 1.75
N ASP A 145 -1.13 10.19 0.87
CA ASP A 145 -2.12 11.18 0.46
C ASP A 145 -2.99 11.65 1.64
N ALA A 146 -3.41 10.72 2.51
CA ALA A 146 -4.13 11.06 3.74
C ALA A 146 -3.27 11.93 4.67
N CYS A 147 -1.98 11.60 4.82
CA CYS A 147 -1.06 12.39 5.63
C CYS A 147 -0.88 13.81 5.06
N GLU A 148 -0.69 13.95 3.74
CA GLU A 148 -0.55 15.25 3.08
C GLU A 148 -1.83 16.08 3.19
N SER A 149 -3.00 15.46 3.07
CA SER A 149 -4.29 16.14 3.24
C SER A 149 -4.44 16.70 4.66
N ASP A 150 -4.09 15.92 5.68
CA ASP A 150 -4.07 16.39 7.07
C ASP A 150 -3.09 17.56 7.28
N ILE A 151 -1.90 17.47 6.66
CA ILE A 151 -0.86 18.51 6.74
C ILE A 151 -1.39 19.82 6.17
N LEU A 152 -2.00 19.77 4.99
CA LEU A 152 -2.62 20.93 4.34
C LEU A 152 -3.72 21.53 5.21
N HIS A 153 -4.62 20.70 5.74
CA HIS A 153 -5.67 21.15 6.65
C HIS A 153 -5.09 21.86 7.87
N HIS A 154 -4.04 21.31 8.48
CA HIS A 154 -3.41 21.93 9.65
C HIS A 154 -2.76 23.28 9.32
N GLN A 155 -2.12 23.40 8.14
CA GLN A 155 -1.57 24.66 7.66
C GLN A 155 -2.64 25.71 7.38
N GLU A 156 -3.78 25.31 6.82
CA GLU A 156 -4.91 26.21 6.58
C GLU A 156 -5.53 26.70 7.89
N GLU A 157 -5.75 25.82 8.85
CA GLU A 157 -6.24 26.19 10.18
C GLU A 157 -5.28 27.16 10.88
N LEU A 158 -3.97 26.90 10.83
CA LEU A 158 -2.97 27.80 11.40
C LEU A 158 -3.03 29.19 10.75
N LYS A 159 -3.13 29.28 9.41
CA LYS A 159 -3.29 30.56 8.70
C LYS A 159 -4.56 31.30 9.15
N LYS A 160 -5.69 30.60 9.26
CA LYS A 160 -6.94 31.20 9.75
C LYS A 160 -6.78 31.75 11.17
N THR A 161 -6.12 31.00 12.06
CA THR A 161 -5.87 31.50 13.43
C THR A 161 -5.01 32.77 13.42
N HIS A 162 -3.95 32.81 12.60
CA HIS A 162 -3.09 33.99 12.45
C HIS A 162 -3.83 35.20 11.88
N GLU A 163 -4.76 34.99 10.94
CA GLU A 163 -5.63 36.05 10.40
C GLU A 163 -6.56 36.62 11.48
N VAL A 164 -7.18 35.75 12.28
CA VAL A 164 -8.06 36.16 13.39
C VAL A 164 -7.28 36.93 14.45
N GLU A 165 -6.10 36.47 14.85
CA GLU A 165 -5.22 37.18 15.80
C GLU A 165 -4.85 38.57 15.28
N ARG A 166 -4.49 38.69 13.99
CA ARG A 166 -4.20 39.98 13.35
C ARG A 166 -5.40 40.90 13.37
N ALA A 167 -6.58 40.40 12.99
CA ALA A 167 -7.81 41.19 12.99
C ALA A 167 -8.20 41.66 14.41
N GLN A 168 -8.04 40.80 15.42
CA GLN A 168 -8.27 41.15 16.81
C GLN A 168 -7.28 42.21 17.30
N LEU A 169 -6.00 42.08 16.96
CA LEU A 169 -4.98 43.08 17.31
C LEU A 169 -5.28 44.43 16.65
N GLU A 170 -5.57 44.47 15.35
CA GLU A 170 -5.88 45.73 14.67
C GLU A 170 -7.14 46.39 15.23
N THR A 171 -8.17 45.59 15.55
CA THR A 171 -9.39 46.08 16.21
C THR A 171 -9.08 46.67 17.59
N TYR A 172 -8.19 46.04 18.35
CA TYR A 172 -7.73 46.56 19.64
C TYR A 172 -6.94 47.86 19.47
N LEU A 173 -6.00 47.92 18.52
CA LEU A 173 -5.16 49.08 18.28
C LEU A 173 -5.94 50.30 17.76
N THR A 174 -7.01 50.09 16.99
CA THR A 174 -7.91 51.17 16.54
C THR A 174 -8.80 51.71 17.65
N LYS A 175 -9.25 50.86 18.58
CA LYS A 175 -10.05 51.27 19.74
C LYS A 175 -9.22 51.90 20.86
N LEU A 176 -7.90 51.75 20.82
CA LEU A 176 -7.00 52.25 21.86
C LEU A 176 -6.95 53.79 21.81
N GLN A 177 -7.40 54.43 22.89
CA GLN A 177 -7.38 55.89 23.00
C GLN A 177 -5.96 56.43 23.03
N GLU A 178 -5.73 57.56 22.37
CA GLU A 178 -4.45 58.26 22.42
C GLU A 178 -4.11 58.69 23.86
N PRO A 179 -2.89 58.42 24.35
CA PRO A 179 -2.50 58.79 25.70
C PRO A 179 -2.42 60.30 25.86
N HIS A 180 -2.94 60.80 26.99
CA HIS A 180 -2.89 62.22 27.33
C HIS A 180 -1.46 62.76 27.33
N VAL A 181 -1.22 63.83 26.56
CA VAL A 181 0.09 64.48 26.44
C VAL A 181 0.47 65.15 27.75
N LYS A 182 1.60 64.74 28.35
CA LYS A 182 2.18 65.44 29.51
C LYS A 182 3.16 66.49 29.01
N PHE A 183 2.78 67.76 29.14
CA PHE A 183 3.64 68.88 28.73
C PHE A 183 4.83 69.06 29.67
N SER A 184 5.95 69.53 29.13
CA SER A 184 7.14 69.82 29.93
C SER A 184 6.89 70.98 30.91
N LYS A 185 7.60 70.96 32.04
CA LYS A 185 7.52 72.02 33.07
C LYS A 185 7.80 73.40 32.46
N LEU A 186 8.80 73.50 31.59
CA LEU A 186 9.15 74.73 30.87
C LEU A 186 7.99 75.26 30.01
N LEU A 187 7.27 74.39 29.29
CA LEU A 187 6.13 74.82 28.49
C LEU A 187 4.98 75.37 29.35
N LEU A 188 4.73 74.74 30.51
CA LEU A 188 3.73 75.21 31.47
C LEU A 188 4.13 76.57 32.06
N GLU A 189 5.41 76.77 32.39
CA GLU A 189 5.95 78.04 32.84
C GLU A 189 5.81 79.13 31.76
N LEU A 190 6.14 78.83 30.50
CA LEU A 190 5.99 79.77 29.37
C LEU A 190 4.54 80.20 29.15
N LYS A 191 3.56 79.31 29.34
CA LYS A 191 2.13 79.68 29.28
C LYS A 191 1.70 80.55 30.45
N ASN A 192 2.29 80.35 31.63
CA ASN A 192 2.01 81.20 32.79
C ASN A 192 2.65 82.58 32.66
N THR A 193 3.86 82.67 32.09
CA THR A 193 4.53 83.94 31.82
C THR A 193 3.81 84.72 30.72
N GLU A 194 3.37 84.06 29.65
CA GLU A 194 2.53 84.65 28.60
C GLU A 194 1.26 85.30 29.18
N LYS A 195 0.51 84.55 30.01
CA LYS A 195 -0.66 85.10 30.73
C LYS A 195 -0.32 86.28 31.62
N SER A 196 0.83 86.25 32.29
CA SER A 196 1.26 87.32 33.19
C SER A 196 1.65 88.59 32.42
N LEU A 197 2.38 88.46 31.31
CA LEU A 197 2.74 89.56 30.42
C LEU A 197 1.52 90.19 29.75
N ALA A 198 0.54 89.38 29.36
CA ALA A 198 -0.74 89.86 28.83
C ALA A 198 -1.52 90.69 29.87
N ARG A 199 -1.54 90.26 31.14
CA ARG A 199 -2.15 91.03 32.24
C ARG A 199 -1.45 92.38 32.48
N LEU A 200 -0.13 92.42 32.29
CA LEU A 200 0.69 93.63 32.41
C LEU A 200 0.65 94.52 31.16
N LYS A 201 -0.14 94.17 30.13
CA LYS A 201 -0.27 94.89 28.85
C LYS A 201 1.03 94.97 28.02
N LEU A 202 1.99 94.08 28.27
CA LEU A 202 3.23 93.95 27.49
C LEU A 202 3.00 93.00 26.32
N PHE A 203 2.28 93.47 25.30
CA PHE A 203 1.75 92.61 24.24
C PHE A 203 2.82 92.08 23.27
N GLU A 204 3.88 92.85 22.99
CA GLU A 204 4.96 92.42 22.09
C GLU A 204 5.74 91.24 22.68
N ASP A 205 6.10 91.34 23.96
CA ASP A 205 6.77 90.26 24.69
C ASP A 205 5.85 89.05 24.87
N ALA A 206 4.57 89.26 25.18
CA ALA A 206 3.59 88.19 25.26
C ALA A 206 3.45 87.43 23.93
N LYS A 207 3.44 88.14 22.78
CA LYS A 207 3.41 87.53 21.45
C LYS A 207 4.65 86.68 21.18
N ASN A 208 5.84 87.17 21.54
CA ASN A 208 7.09 86.43 21.37
C ASN A 208 7.13 85.14 22.21
N VAL A 209 6.66 85.22 23.46
CA VAL A 209 6.54 84.05 24.34
C VAL A 209 5.49 83.07 23.81
N PHE A 210 4.35 83.56 23.32
CA PHE A 210 3.29 82.73 22.73
C PHE A 210 3.80 81.91 21.54
N VAL A 211 4.51 82.54 20.59
CA VAL A 211 5.03 81.85 19.40
C VAL A 211 5.97 80.69 19.80
N ARG A 212 6.85 80.91 20.78
CA ARG A 212 7.73 79.85 21.32
C ARG A 212 6.96 78.77 22.07
N ALA A 213 5.98 79.14 22.89
CA ALA A 213 5.17 78.18 23.63
C ALA A 213 4.34 77.30 22.67
N ASP A 214 3.73 77.89 21.65
CA ASP A 214 2.92 77.18 20.66
C ASP A 214 3.77 76.24 19.79
N SER A 215 4.96 76.66 19.36
CA SER A 215 5.87 75.77 18.62
C SER A 215 6.28 74.57 19.48
N MET A 216 6.67 74.81 20.73
CA MET A 216 7.04 73.73 21.66
C MET A 216 5.88 72.78 21.96
N GLU A 217 4.65 73.30 22.07
CA GLU A 217 3.45 72.49 22.28
C GLU A 217 3.17 71.57 21.09
N ARG A 218 3.29 72.09 19.86
CA ARG A 218 3.16 71.30 18.63
C ARG A 218 4.21 70.18 18.57
N ASP A 219 5.47 70.50 18.84
CA ASP A 219 6.56 69.52 18.84
C ASP A 219 6.33 68.41 19.87
N GLN A 220 5.90 68.76 21.08
CA GLN A 220 5.63 67.78 22.14
C GLN A 220 4.42 66.90 21.82
N ARG A 221 3.35 67.46 21.22
CA ARG A 221 2.21 66.67 20.73
C ARG A 221 2.64 65.71 19.64
N ALA A 222 3.37 66.20 18.63
CA ALA A 222 3.85 65.38 17.51
C ALA A 222 4.75 64.22 18.00
N LEU A 223 5.64 64.50 18.97
CA LEU A 223 6.51 63.49 19.56
C LEU A 223 5.73 62.44 20.36
N ASN A 224 4.64 62.83 21.05
CA ASN A 224 3.77 61.88 21.73
C ASN A 224 2.99 60.99 20.74
N THR A 225 2.44 61.58 19.68
CA THR A 225 1.77 60.82 18.60
C THR A 225 2.74 59.85 17.94
N ALA A 226 3.96 60.28 17.61
CA ALA A 226 4.99 59.41 17.04
C ALA A 226 5.38 58.26 17.98
N LYS A 227 5.47 58.51 19.30
CA LYS A 227 5.71 57.44 20.29
C LYS A 227 4.55 56.45 20.37
N PHE A 228 3.32 56.94 20.25
CA PHE A 228 2.14 56.08 20.29
C PHE A 228 2.03 55.20 19.03
N GLU A 229 2.32 55.74 17.85
CA GLU A 229 2.38 54.95 16.62
C GLU A 229 3.48 53.90 16.67
N ARG A 230 4.68 54.25 17.16
CA ARG A 230 5.77 53.27 17.40
C ARG A 230 5.35 52.17 18.39
N PHE A 231 4.53 52.49 19.38
CA PHE A 231 3.99 51.49 20.29
C PHE A 231 3.04 50.52 19.58
N LYS A 232 2.15 51.02 18.71
CA LYS A 232 1.28 50.18 17.88
C LYS A 232 2.10 49.28 16.94
N GLU A 233 3.10 49.85 16.27
CA GLU A 233 4.04 49.11 15.40
C GLU A 233 4.79 48.02 16.17
N LYS A 234 5.28 48.33 17.37
CA LYS A 234 5.95 47.32 18.21
C LYS A 234 5.01 46.17 18.57
N LYS A 235 3.73 46.43 18.82
CA LYS A 235 2.74 45.37 19.07
C LYS A 235 2.49 44.51 17.84
N ARG A 236 2.40 45.11 16.65
CA ARG A 236 2.32 44.39 15.36
C ARG A 236 3.54 43.52 15.13
N ALA A 237 4.74 44.06 15.36
CA ALA A 237 6.01 43.34 15.21
C ALA A 237 6.10 42.12 16.15
N LEU A 238 5.72 42.28 17.42
CA LEU A 238 5.70 41.17 18.38
C LEU A 238 4.73 40.06 17.99
N LEU A 239 3.53 40.40 17.48
CA LEU A 239 2.60 39.40 16.98
C LEU A 239 3.19 38.68 15.76
N PHE A 240 3.82 39.42 14.84
CA PHE A 240 4.45 38.84 13.67
C PHE A 240 5.59 37.87 14.05
N GLU A 241 6.45 38.24 14.99
CA GLU A 241 7.51 37.35 15.51
C GLU A 241 6.94 36.07 16.12
N LYS A 242 5.88 36.18 16.93
CA LYS A 242 5.17 35.00 17.49
C LYS A 242 4.65 34.09 16.39
N GLN A 243 4.00 34.65 15.37
CA GLN A 243 3.46 33.87 14.24
C GLN A 243 4.56 33.19 13.42
N GLN A 244 5.71 33.84 13.24
CA GLN A 244 6.87 33.23 12.56
C GLN A 244 7.45 32.05 13.35
N GLN A 245 7.55 32.17 14.67
CA GLN A 245 7.99 31.07 15.53
C GLN A 245 7.02 29.89 15.46
N GLU A 246 5.72 30.15 15.53
CA GLU A 246 4.70 29.09 15.40
C GLU A 246 4.71 28.40 14.04
N LEU A 247 4.94 29.16 12.95
CA LEU A 247 5.11 28.57 11.62
C LEU A 247 6.32 27.63 11.58
N ALA A 248 7.45 28.04 12.13
CA ALA A 248 8.65 27.22 12.17
C ALA A 248 8.45 25.93 13.00
N GLU A 249 7.84 26.04 14.18
CA GLU A 249 7.52 24.87 15.02
C GLU A 249 6.51 23.93 14.35
N ALA A 250 5.52 24.50 13.64
CA ALA A 250 4.56 23.71 12.88
C ALA A 250 5.23 22.98 11.72
N GLU A 251 6.10 23.66 10.95
CA GLU A 251 6.86 23.05 9.87
C GLU A 251 7.69 21.86 10.36
N GLU A 252 8.39 22.00 11.49
CA GLU A 252 9.16 20.90 12.09
C GLU A 252 8.25 19.69 12.38
N LYS A 253 7.13 19.90 13.07
CA LYS A 253 6.16 18.83 13.39
C LYS A 253 5.58 18.17 12.14
N LEU A 254 5.28 18.96 11.10
CA LEU A 254 4.74 18.44 9.84
C LEU A 254 5.80 17.62 9.08
N THR A 255 7.06 18.06 9.09
CA THR A 255 8.17 17.26 8.52
C THR A 255 8.38 15.95 9.27
N GLU A 256 8.32 15.97 10.60
CA GLU A 256 8.40 14.75 11.41
C GLU A 256 7.27 13.77 11.07
N LYS A 257 6.02 14.28 10.95
CA LYS A 257 4.86 13.47 10.54
C LYS A 257 5.11 12.79 9.18
N ARG A 258 5.66 13.52 8.19
CA ARG A 258 6.04 12.96 6.87
C ARG A 258 7.08 11.85 7.02
N TYR A 259 8.13 12.08 7.81
CA TYR A 259 9.18 11.08 8.05
C TYR A 259 8.64 9.81 8.72
N VAL A 260 7.70 9.92 9.66
CA VAL A 260 7.08 8.76 10.31
C VAL A 260 6.31 7.92 9.29
N VAL A 261 5.50 8.55 8.43
CA VAL A 261 4.74 7.83 7.39
C VAL A 261 5.67 7.21 6.35
N MET A 262 6.71 7.92 5.92
CA MET A 262 7.72 7.39 5.01
C MET A 262 8.40 6.14 5.60
N ARG A 263 8.86 6.20 6.86
CA ARG A 263 9.44 5.03 7.54
C ARG A 263 8.47 3.87 7.68
N ALA A 264 7.20 4.15 7.98
CA ALA A 264 6.17 3.12 8.09
C ALA A 264 5.93 2.42 6.73
N ASN A 265 5.90 3.19 5.64
CA ASN A 265 5.77 2.67 4.28
C ASN A 265 7.01 1.87 3.86
N ASP A 266 8.21 2.34 4.18
CA ASP A 266 9.46 1.61 3.88
C ASP A 266 9.52 0.28 4.63
N ASN A 267 9.10 0.26 5.90
CA ASN A 267 9.01 -0.98 6.67
C ASN A 267 7.93 -1.91 6.08
N HIS A 268 6.79 -1.36 5.66
CA HIS A 268 5.73 -2.15 5.02
C HIS A 268 6.15 -2.76 3.68
N ARG A 269 7.05 -2.11 2.95
CA ARG A 269 7.62 -2.63 1.69
C ARG A 269 8.65 -3.73 1.90
N LYS A 270 9.26 -3.81 3.08
CA LYS A 270 10.27 -4.82 3.44
C LYS A 270 9.63 -6.13 3.94
N THR A 271 8.43 -6.05 4.50
CA THR A 271 7.62 -7.19 4.97
C THR A 271 6.72 -7.74 3.88
#